data_AF-A0AA46X0X5-F1
#
_entry.id   AF-A0AA46X0X5-F1
#
_cell.length_a   1.000
_cell.length_b   1.000
_cell.length_c   1.000
_cell.angle_alpha   90.00
_cell.angle_beta   90.00
_cell.angle_gamma   90.00
#
_symmetry.space_group_name_H-M   'P 1'
#
loop_
_entity.id
_entity.type
_entity.pdbx_description
1 polymer ?
#
loop_
_entity_poly.entity_id
_entity_poly.type
_entity_poly.pdbx_seq_one_letter_code
_entity_poly.pdbx_strand_id
1 'polypeptide(L)'
;MTEFGCVTGRFQPVHNQHMELFEIALNECDHLVVAITNPDPSAHHEEASSAHRHTRAANPFTYFERARLLDAALTDHVRAGRVTIVPFDLTQPQLWPQYVPHSARHFVRVFSDWEHDKARWLAQAGYAVTVVDGDPVTKLNATDIRQAMLAGDDSWRHHVPAATVALLSELIATSVLEEQP
;
A
#
# COMPACT_ATOMS: atom_id res chain seq x y z
N MET A 1 18.22 -0.79 -15.55
CA MET A 1 16.78 -0.80 -15.26
C MET A 1 16.29 -2.23 -15.36
N THR A 2 15.49 -2.67 -14.39
CA THR A 2 14.78 -3.96 -14.44
C THR A 2 13.51 -3.83 -15.27
N GLU A 3 13.03 -4.90 -15.89
CA GLU A 3 11.77 -4.83 -16.65
C GLU A 3 10.59 -4.54 -15.70
N PHE A 4 10.50 -5.29 -14.59
CA PHE A 4 9.45 -5.14 -13.59
C PHE A 4 10.01 -4.71 -12.23
N GLY A 5 9.38 -3.72 -11.62
CA GLY A 5 9.51 -3.38 -10.20
C GLY A 5 8.23 -3.72 -9.45
N CYS A 6 8.31 -3.96 -8.14
CA CYS A 6 7.14 -4.23 -7.31
C CYS A 6 7.22 -3.48 -5.97
N VAL A 7 6.12 -2.85 -5.57
CA VAL A 7 5.95 -2.28 -4.22
C VAL A 7 4.73 -2.91 -3.56
N THR A 8 4.92 -3.48 -2.37
CA THR A 8 3.85 -4.12 -1.60
C THR A 8 3.41 -3.26 -0.42
N GLY A 9 2.10 -3.11 -0.24
CA GLY A 9 1.54 -2.36 0.89
C GLY A 9 0.05 -2.62 1.09
N ARG A 10 -0.45 -2.31 2.30
CA ARG A 10 -1.89 -2.39 2.57
C ARG A 10 -2.66 -1.22 1.95
N PHE A 11 -2.02 -0.06 1.82
CA PHE A 11 -2.58 1.19 1.27
C PHE A 11 -3.93 1.59 1.89
N GLN A 12 -3.96 1.75 3.22
CA GLN A 12 -5.15 2.08 4.02
C GLN A 12 -5.08 3.48 4.66
N PRO A 13 -5.07 4.59 3.91
CA PRO A 13 -5.08 4.71 2.44
C PRO A 13 -3.67 4.76 1.83
N VAL A 14 -3.58 4.95 0.51
CA VAL A 14 -2.35 5.46 -0.13
C VAL A 14 -2.04 6.87 0.39
N HIS A 15 -0.76 7.21 0.52
CA HIS A 15 -0.29 8.47 1.11
C HIS A 15 1.04 8.90 0.49
N ASN A 16 1.51 10.11 0.77
CA ASN A 16 2.64 10.72 0.03
C ASN A 16 3.96 9.93 0.13
N GLN A 17 4.27 9.31 1.27
CA GLN A 17 5.44 8.42 1.35
C GLN A 17 5.34 7.12 0.52
N HIS A 18 4.13 6.68 0.16
CA HIS A 18 3.98 5.60 -0.83
C HIS A 18 4.34 6.11 -2.22
N MET A 19 3.95 7.34 -2.56
CA MET A 19 4.28 7.97 -3.86
C MET A 19 5.79 8.13 -4.02
N GLU A 20 6.49 8.57 -2.99
CA GLU A 20 7.96 8.63 -2.99
C GLU A 20 8.60 7.26 -3.30
N LEU A 21 8.07 6.18 -2.72
CA LEU A 21 8.58 4.83 -2.98
C LEU A 21 8.24 4.35 -4.40
N PHE A 22 7.06 4.71 -4.92
CA PHE A 22 6.69 4.42 -6.30
C PHE A 22 7.60 5.15 -7.29
N GLU A 23 7.96 6.40 -7.01
CA GLU A 23 8.91 7.18 -7.83
C GLU A 23 10.31 6.56 -7.84
N ILE A 24 10.82 6.15 -6.67
CA ILE A 24 12.09 5.40 -6.59
C ILE A 24 12.04 4.15 -7.47
N ALA A 25 10.96 3.37 -7.37
CA ALA A 25 10.81 2.16 -8.17
C ALA A 25 10.72 2.46 -9.67
N LEU A 26 9.93 3.47 -10.08
CA LEU A 26 9.73 3.85 -11.49
C LEU A 26 10.98 4.41 -12.17
N ASN A 27 11.97 4.88 -11.39
CA ASN A 27 13.29 5.28 -11.88
C ASN A 27 14.21 4.08 -12.16
N GLU A 28 13.94 2.93 -11.52
CA GLU A 28 14.76 1.73 -11.58
C GLU A 28 14.14 0.62 -12.46
N CYS A 29 12.87 0.74 -12.82
CA CYS A 29 12.14 -0.25 -13.63
C CYS A 29 11.35 0.33 -14.80
N ASP A 30 11.07 -0.50 -15.81
CA ASP A 30 10.22 -0.12 -16.94
C ASP A 30 8.73 -0.14 -16.56
N HIS A 31 8.30 -1.11 -15.75
CA HIS A 31 6.91 -1.27 -15.31
C HIS A 31 6.80 -1.58 -13.81
N LEU A 32 5.98 -0.81 -13.09
CA LEU A 32 5.75 -0.96 -11.66
C LEU A 32 4.48 -1.77 -11.38
N VAL A 33 4.62 -2.87 -10.65
CA VAL A 33 3.51 -3.59 -10.03
C VAL A 33 3.26 -3.02 -8.63
N VAL A 34 2.07 -2.48 -8.40
CA VAL A 34 1.62 -2.04 -7.07
C VAL A 34 0.75 -3.14 -6.48
N ALA A 35 1.31 -3.86 -5.53
CA ALA A 35 0.77 -5.09 -4.97
C ALA A 35 0.05 -4.81 -3.64
N ILE A 36 -1.29 -4.85 -3.65
CA ILE A 36 -2.13 -4.58 -2.49
C ILE A 36 -2.16 -5.80 -1.58
N THR A 37 -1.54 -5.68 -0.40
CA THR A 37 -1.55 -6.73 0.62
C THR A 37 -2.83 -6.72 1.44
N ASN A 38 -3.15 -7.86 2.05
CA ASN A 38 -4.42 -8.12 2.73
C ASN A 38 -5.61 -7.78 1.79
N PRO A 39 -5.69 -8.40 0.60
CA PRO A 39 -6.66 -8.01 -0.41
C PRO A 39 -8.11 -8.28 0.02
N ASP A 40 -8.37 -9.34 0.78
CA ASP A 40 -9.73 -9.70 1.20
C ASP A 40 -9.80 -10.03 2.71
N PRO A 41 -11.02 -10.13 3.28
CA PRO A 41 -11.19 -10.42 4.70
C PRO A 41 -10.62 -11.76 5.15
N SER A 42 -10.53 -12.76 4.26
CA SER A 42 -9.95 -14.07 4.59
C SER A 42 -8.41 -14.01 4.67
N ALA A 43 -7.80 -12.99 4.07
CA ALA A 43 -6.39 -12.66 4.21
C ALA A 43 -6.06 -11.84 5.48
N HIS A 44 -7.05 -11.48 6.31
CA HIS A 44 -6.80 -10.89 7.64
C HIS A 44 -6.42 -11.98 8.64
N HIS A 45 -5.13 -12.18 8.88
CA HIS A 45 -4.64 -13.10 9.91
C HIS A 45 -4.12 -12.36 11.14
N GLU A 46 -4.57 -12.74 12.34
CA GLU A 46 -4.01 -12.32 13.63
C GLU A 46 -2.49 -12.59 13.72
N GLU A 47 -1.65 -11.67 13.24
CA GLU A 47 -0.27 -11.59 13.68
C GLU A 47 -0.26 -11.25 15.18
N ALA A 48 0.26 -12.15 16.02
CA ALA A 48 0.38 -11.96 17.46
C ALA A 48 1.19 -10.69 17.85
N SER A 49 2.03 -10.19 16.93
CA SER A 49 2.77 -8.93 17.08
C SER A 49 1.97 -7.67 16.68
N SER A 50 0.78 -7.82 16.08
CA SER A 50 0.03 -6.74 15.43
C SER A 50 -1.50 -6.88 15.54
N ALA A 51 -2.03 -7.24 16.72
CA ALA A 51 -3.48 -7.44 16.96
C ALA A 51 -4.38 -6.26 16.54
N HIS A 52 -3.85 -5.03 16.52
CA HIS A 52 -4.59 -3.83 16.13
C HIS A 52 -4.76 -3.66 14.61
N ARG A 53 -4.11 -4.47 13.77
CA ARG A 53 -4.14 -4.34 12.29
C ARG A 53 -5.32 -5.02 11.62
N HIS A 54 -6.17 -5.75 12.36
CA HIS A 54 -7.29 -6.53 11.82
C HIS A 54 -8.66 -5.89 12.02
N THR A 55 -8.73 -4.79 12.77
CA THR A 55 -10.01 -4.12 13.02
C THR A 55 -10.53 -3.46 11.73
N ARG A 56 -11.86 -3.33 11.61
CA ARG A 56 -12.50 -2.56 10.52
C ARG A 56 -11.97 -1.12 10.46
N ALA A 57 -11.73 -0.51 11.63
CA ALA A 57 -11.09 0.80 11.74
C ALA A 57 -9.64 0.85 11.21
N ALA A 58 -8.92 -0.28 11.24
CA ALA A 58 -7.57 -0.38 10.68
C ALA A 58 -7.58 -0.71 9.17
N ASN A 59 -8.66 -1.29 8.64
CA ASN A 59 -8.87 -1.63 7.22
C ASN A 59 -10.20 -1.05 6.73
N PRO A 60 -10.40 0.28 6.74
CA PRO A 60 -11.69 0.86 6.38
C PRO A 60 -12.04 0.63 4.90
N PHE A 61 -11.04 0.45 4.04
CA PHE A 61 -11.24 0.33 2.59
C PHE A 61 -11.05 -1.11 2.11
N THR A 62 -11.98 -1.58 1.28
CA THR A 62 -11.89 -2.84 0.53
C THR A 62 -10.71 -2.83 -0.46
N TYR A 63 -10.38 -3.98 -1.06
CA TYR A 63 -9.41 -4.01 -2.16
C TYR A 63 -9.81 -3.09 -3.31
N PHE A 64 -11.09 -3.11 -3.70
CA PHE A 64 -11.58 -2.32 -4.83
C PHE A 64 -11.41 -0.82 -4.59
N GLU A 65 -11.76 -0.33 -3.40
CA GLU A 65 -11.61 1.07 -3.04
C GLU A 65 -10.13 1.48 -3.00
N ARG A 66 -9.26 0.64 -2.45
CA ARG A 66 -7.81 0.88 -2.45
C ARG A 66 -7.22 0.90 -3.86
N ALA A 67 -7.67 0.01 -4.74
CA ALA A 67 -7.26 0.00 -6.14
C ALA A 67 -7.70 1.29 -6.85
N ARG A 68 -8.94 1.76 -6.62
CA ARG A 68 -9.42 3.05 -7.15
C ARG A 68 -8.63 4.24 -6.61
N LEU A 69 -8.27 4.21 -5.33
CA LEU A 69 -7.44 5.25 -4.71
C LEU A 69 -6.03 5.28 -5.29
N LEU A 70 -5.43 4.11 -5.52
CA LEU A 70 -4.12 4.00 -6.17
C LEU A 70 -4.18 4.46 -7.63
N ASP A 71 -5.22 4.10 -8.37
CA ASP A 71 -5.44 4.55 -9.75
C ASP A 71 -5.54 6.08 -9.84
N ALA A 72 -6.35 6.69 -8.96
CA ALA A 72 -6.44 8.14 -8.84
C ALA A 72 -5.10 8.79 -8.45
N ALA A 73 -4.36 8.20 -7.50
CA ALA A 73 -3.05 8.69 -7.09
C ALA A 73 -1.99 8.61 -8.20
N LEU A 74 -2.10 7.60 -9.08
CA LEU A 74 -1.09 7.29 -10.09
C LEU A 74 -1.40 7.91 -11.47
N THR A 75 -2.51 8.62 -11.60
CA THR A 75 -3.01 9.19 -12.87
C THR A 75 -2.02 10.18 -13.51
N ASP A 76 -1.34 11.02 -12.71
CA ASP A 76 -0.45 12.08 -13.23
C ASP A 76 1.00 11.64 -13.44
N HIS A 77 1.36 10.39 -13.12
CA HIS A 77 2.72 9.86 -13.29
C HIS A 77 3.02 9.51 -14.76
N VAL A 78 3.04 10.53 -15.63
CA VAL A 78 3.68 10.72 -16.96
C VAL A 78 3.53 9.62 -18.05
N ARG A 79 3.12 8.38 -17.79
CA ARG A 79 2.85 7.35 -18.82
C ARG A 79 1.84 6.31 -18.31
N ALA A 80 0.55 6.56 -18.55
CA ALA A 80 -0.62 5.73 -18.24
C ALA A 80 -0.59 4.32 -18.87
N GLY A 81 0.37 3.51 -18.43
CA GLY A 81 0.63 2.16 -18.96
C GLY A 81 1.86 1.48 -18.36
N ARG A 82 2.59 2.15 -17.46
CA ARG A 82 3.75 1.60 -16.75
C ARG A 82 3.41 1.07 -15.35
N VAL A 83 2.13 0.95 -15.02
CA VAL A 83 1.67 0.52 -13.70
C VAL A 83 0.62 -0.57 -13.84
N THR A 84 0.70 -1.59 -12.99
CA THR A 84 -0.39 -2.56 -12.78
C THR A 84 -0.67 -2.71 -11.29
N ILE A 85 -1.94 -2.64 -10.91
CA ILE A 85 -2.40 -2.86 -9.53
C ILE A 85 -2.92 -4.29 -9.41
N VAL A 86 -2.39 -5.05 -8.45
CA VAL A 86 -2.72 -6.47 -8.26
C VAL A 86 -2.98 -6.79 -6.77
N PRO A 87 -3.75 -7.85 -6.45
CA PRO A 87 -3.78 -8.38 -5.09
C PRO A 87 -2.46 -9.09 -4.76
N PHE A 88 -2.08 -9.11 -3.48
CA PHE A 88 -0.87 -9.79 -3.04
C PHE A 88 -0.98 -10.25 -1.58
N ASP A 89 -1.58 -11.42 -1.38
CA ASP A 89 -1.71 -12.01 -0.05
C ASP A 89 -0.35 -12.56 0.44
N LEU A 90 0.21 -11.91 1.45
CA LEU A 90 1.50 -12.30 2.05
C LEU A 90 1.46 -13.70 2.70
N THR A 91 0.27 -14.22 3.01
CA THR A 91 0.11 -15.55 3.61
C THR A 91 0.10 -16.67 2.56
N GLN A 92 0.03 -16.34 1.27
CA GLN A 92 -0.06 -17.30 0.17
C GLN A 92 1.10 -17.15 -0.84
N PRO A 93 2.35 -17.41 -0.43
CA PRO A 93 3.54 -17.24 -1.28
C PRO A 93 3.50 -18.06 -2.58
N GLN A 94 2.78 -19.18 -2.60
CA GLN A 94 2.56 -19.99 -3.79
C GLN A 94 1.79 -19.26 -4.90
N LEU A 95 1.00 -18.23 -4.55
CA LEU A 95 0.23 -17.43 -5.51
C LEU A 95 0.98 -16.19 -5.99
N TRP A 96 2.05 -15.76 -5.31
CA TRP A 96 2.78 -14.54 -5.67
C TRP A 96 3.20 -14.48 -7.15
N PRO A 97 3.72 -15.56 -7.76
CA PRO A 97 4.12 -15.54 -9.18
C PRO A 97 2.97 -15.32 -10.18
N GLN A 98 1.72 -15.53 -9.76
CA GLN A 98 0.54 -15.26 -10.59
C GLN A 98 0.26 -13.75 -10.73
N TYR A 99 0.75 -12.94 -9.78
CA TYR A 99 0.50 -11.50 -9.70
C TYR A 99 1.77 -10.68 -9.95
N VAL A 100 2.92 -11.18 -9.51
CA VAL A 100 4.23 -10.53 -9.60
C VAL A 100 5.23 -11.55 -10.15
N PRO A 101 5.79 -11.38 -11.35
CA PRO A 101 6.72 -12.35 -11.90
C PRO A 101 8.02 -12.38 -11.08
N HIS A 102 8.70 -13.53 -10.99
CA HIS A 102 9.97 -13.66 -10.27
C HIS A 102 11.10 -12.76 -10.80
N SER A 103 11.00 -12.29 -12.05
CA SER A 103 11.91 -11.29 -12.61
C SER A 103 11.73 -9.89 -12.01
N ALA A 104 10.62 -9.64 -11.28
CA ALA A 104 10.38 -8.37 -10.65
C ALA A 104 11.30 -8.12 -9.44
N ARG A 105 11.79 -6.89 -9.34
CA ARG A 105 12.52 -6.41 -8.17
C ARG A 105 11.55 -5.76 -7.18
N HIS A 106 11.51 -6.26 -5.95
CA HIS A 106 10.72 -5.65 -4.88
C HIS A 106 11.47 -4.48 -4.25
N PHE A 107 10.81 -3.34 -4.11
CA PHE A 107 11.29 -2.19 -3.37
C PHE A 107 10.56 -2.14 -2.03
N VAL A 108 11.31 -2.28 -0.94
CA VAL A 108 10.76 -2.32 0.42
C VAL A 108 11.34 -1.16 1.20
N ARG A 109 10.51 -0.16 1.51
CA ARG A 109 10.89 0.89 2.46
C ARG A 109 10.83 0.33 3.87
N VAL A 110 11.90 0.53 4.65
CA VAL A 110 12.04 -0.04 5.98
C VAL A 110 12.06 1.04 7.05
N PHE A 111 11.24 0.86 8.08
CA PHE A 111 11.21 1.73 9.26
C PHE A 111 11.38 0.94 10.57
N SER A 112 11.24 -0.39 10.53
CA SER A 112 11.29 -1.29 11.68
C SER A 112 11.66 -2.72 11.26
N ASP A 113 11.83 -3.60 12.25
CA ASP A 113 12.12 -5.02 12.03
C ASP A 113 11.07 -5.70 11.15
N TRP A 114 9.80 -5.32 11.22
CA TRP A 114 8.74 -5.92 10.40
C TRP A 114 8.99 -5.75 8.89
N GLU A 115 9.41 -4.56 8.45
CA GLU A 115 9.70 -4.33 7.04
C GLU A 115 10.98 -5.07 6.60
N HIS A 116 11.97 -5.21 7.49
CA HIS A 116 13.14 -6.05 7.25
C HIS A 116 12.77 -7.53 7.10
N ASP A 117 11.89 -8.05 7.96
CA ASP A 117 11.41 -9.43 7.93
C ASP A 117 10.69 -9.71 6.61
N LYS A 118 9.80 -8.79 6.19
CA LYS A 118 9.12 -8.85 4.89
C LYS A 118 10.11 -8.90 3.72
N ALA A 119 11.15 -8.06 3.75
CA ALA A 119 12.20 -8.08 2.73
C ALA A 119 12.93 -9.44 2.68
N ARG A 120 13.21 -10.05 3.84
CA ARG A 120 13.82 -11.38 3.92
C ARG A 120 12.90 -12.48 3.38
N TRP A 121 11.60 -12.45 3.70
CA TRP A 121 10.64 -13.43 3.17
C TRP A 121 10.51 -13.35 1.65
N LEU A 122 10.46 -12.15 1.09
CA LEU A 122 10.46 -11.94 -0.37
C LEU A 122 11.73 -12.49 -1.03
N ALA A 123 12.90 -12.24 -0.44
CA ALA A 123 14.16 -12.77 -0.94
C ALA A 123 14.22 -14.31 -0.87
N GLN A 124 13.74 -14.90 0.24
CA GLN A 124 13.66 -16.36 0.41
C GLN A 124 12.69 -17.01 -0.59
N ALA A 125 11.65 -16.29 -1.02
CA ALA A 125 10.74 -16.72 -2.07
C ALA A 125 11.30 -16.53 -3.50
N GLY A 126 12.57 -16.11 -3.64
CA GLY A 126 13.27 -16.04 -4.92
C GLY A 126 13.16 -14.70 -5.65
N TYR A 127 12.64 -13.64 -5.01
CA TYR A 127 12.60 -12.31 -5.61
C TYR A 127 13.89 -11.51 -5.35
N ALA A 128 14.28 -10.68 -6.31
CA ALA A 128 15.27 -9.63 -6.04
C ALA A 128 14.64 -8.56 -5.14
N VAL A 129 15.35 -8.11 -4.11
CA VAL A 129 14.84 -7.09 -3.17
C VAL A 129 15.82 -5.93 -3.06
N THR A 130 15.30 -4.71 -3.09
CA THR A 130 16.01 -3.47 -2.78
C THR A 130 15.37 -2.86 -1.55
N VAL A 131 16.15 -2.75 -0.48
CA VAL A 131 15.75 -2.08 0.76
C VAL A 131 15.99 -0.59 0.58
N VAL A 132 14.99 0.21 0.92
CA VAL A 132 15.06 1.67 0.96
C VAL A 132 14.93 2.07 2.42
N ASP A 133 15.99 2.61 3.01
CA ASP A 133 15.93 3.03 4.40
C ASP A 133 15.00 4.23 4.54
N GLY A 134 13.98 4.09 5.39
CA GLY A 134 13.11 5.18 5.80
C GLY A 134 13.64 5.82 7.08
N ASP A 135 13.41 7.12 7.25
CA ASP A 135 13.67 7.79 8.51
C ASP A 135 12.46 7.65 9.45
N PRO A 136 12.58 6.95 10.60
CA PRO A 136 11.48 6.80 11.55
C PRO A 136 10.92 8.13 12.07
N VAL A 137 11.72 9.20 12.11
CA VAL A 137 11.30 10.53 12.59
C VAL A 137 10.31 11.19 11.63
N THR A 138 10.44 10.92 10.33
CA THR A 138 9.57 11.48 9.29
C THR A 138 8.51 10.50 8.82
N LYS A 139 8.41 9.32 9.46
CA LYS A 139 7.45 8.28 9.08
C LYS A 139 6.03 8.80 9.16
N LEU A 140 5.33 8.73 8.03
CA LEU A 140 3.93 9.03 7.93
C LEU A 140 3.13 7.76 8.22
N ASN A 141 2.40 7.73 9.34
CA ASN A 141 1.59 6.56 9.68
C ASN A 141 0.19 6.70 9.09
N ALA A 142 -0.20 5.71 8.28
CA ALA A 142 -1.58 5.60 7.81
C ALA A 142 -2.61 5.57 8.95
N THR A 143 -2.23 5.10 10.15
CA THR A 143 -3.09 5.15 11.34
C THR A 143 -3.44 6.58 11.74
N ASP A 144 -2.45 7.48 11.78
CA ASP A 144 -2.68 8.89 12.17
C ASP A 144 -3.56 9.59 11.13
N ILE A 145 -3.34 9.31 9.84
CA ILE A 145 -4.20 9.77 8.73
C ILE A 145 -5.65 9.33 8.96
N ARG A 146 -5.87 8.04 9.25
CA ARG A 146 -7.23 7.51 9.52
C ARG A 146 -7.86 8.13 10.76
N GLN A 147 -7.09 8.39 11.83
CA GLN A 147 -7.62 9.03 13.03
C GLN A 147 -8.05 10.48 12.76
N ALA A 148 -7.24 11.26 12.03
CA ALA A 148 -7.61 12.60 11.62
C ALA A 148 -8.88 12.62 10.75
N MET A 149 -9.01 11.68 9.82
CA MET A 149 -10.22 11.50 9.01
C MET A 149 -11.47 11.26 9.87
N LEU A 150 -11.39 10.33 10.84
CA LEU A 150 -12.51 10.00 11.73
C LEU A 150 -12.87 11.14 12.68
N ALA A 151 -11.88 11.95 13.08
CA ALA A 151 -12.08 13.13 13.91
C ALA A 151 -12.65 14.34 13.15
N GLY A 152 -12.79 14.25 11.82
CA GLY A 152 -13.19 15.39 10.98
C GLY A 152 -12.12 16.48 10.87
N ASP A 153 -10.86 16.15 11.16
CA ASP A 153 -9.72 17.06 11.03
C ASP A 153 -9.21 17.05 9.59
N ASP A 154 -9.26 18.19 8.88
CA ASP A 154 -8.81 18.30 7.49
C ASP A 154 -7.28 18.16 7.29
N SER A 155 -6.48 18.06 8.36
CA SER A 155 -5.02 17.91 8.28
C SER A 155 -4.57 16.70 7.45
N TRP A 156 -5.37 15.62 7.42
CA TRP A 156 -5.06 14.41 6.62
C TRP A 156 -4.90 14.69 5.13
N ARG A 157 -5.55 15.73 4.60
CA ARG A 157 -5.53 16.06 3.17
C ARG A 157 -4.12 16.39 2.67
N HIS A 158 -3.25 16.91 3.54
CA HIS A 158 -1.85 17.23 3.21
C HIS A 158 -0.93 16.01 3.19
N HIS A 159 -1.40 14.88 3.70
CA HIS A 159 -0.63 13.64 3.83
C HIS A 159 -0.90 12.65 2.70
N VAL A 160 -1.90 12.91 1.85
CA VAL A 160 -2.29 12.05 0.74
C VAL A 160 -2.14 12.77 -0.61
N PRO A 161 -2.08 12.04 -1.74
CA PRO A 161 -2.05 12.66 -3.05
C PRO A 161 -3.32 13.50 -3.27
N ALA A 162 -3.18 14.71 -3.82
CA ALA A 162 -4.32 15.62 -4.00
C ALA A 162 -5.48 14.98 -4.79
N ALA A 163 -5.16 14.15 -5.78
CA ALA A 163 -6.12 13.42 -6.60
C ALA A 163 -7.00 12.43 -5.82
N THR A 164 -6.56 11.95 -4.65
CA THR A 164 -7.33 10.99 -3.85
C THR A 164 -8.27 11.67 -2.86
N VAL A 165 -8.12 12.98 -2.61
CA VAL A 165 -8.84 13.69 -1.55
C VAL A 165 -10.36 13.63 -1.73
N ALA A 166 -10.85 13.86 -2.95
CA ALA A 166 -12.30 13.81 -3.23
C ALA A 166 -12.85 12.40 -3.03
N LEU A 167 -12.18 11.39 -3.58
CA LEU A 167 -12.57 9.98 -3.46
C LEU A 167 -12.52 9.49 -2.01
N LEU A 168 -11.47 9.83 -1.25
CA LEU A 168 -11.39 9.51 0.18
C LEU A 168 -12.55 10.14 0.96
N SER A 169 -12.89 11.39 0.68
CA SER A 169 -14.00 12.07 1.35
C SER A 169 -15.35 11.37 1.11
N GLU A 170 -15.59 10.92 -0.12
CA GLU A 170 -16.79 10.14 -0.50
C GLU A 170 -16.86 8.79 0.22
N LEU A 171 -15.73 8.04 0.23
CA LEU A 171 -15.66 6.74 0.88
C LEU A 171 -15.90 6.84 2.38
N ILE A 172 -15.31 7.84 3.05
CA ILE A 172 -15.51 8.08 4.49
C ILE A 172 -16.98 8.39 4.78
N ALA A 173 -17.60 9.28 4.00
CA ALA A 173 -19.01 9.64 4.20
C ALA A 173 -19.92 8.42 4.07
N THR A 174 -19.63 7.52 3.11
CA THR A 174 -20.39 6.29 2.90
C THR A 174 -20.20 5.29 4.05
N SER A 175 -18.96 5.09 4.50
CA SER A 175 -18.67 4.19 5.64
C SER A 175 -19.36 4.64 6.94
N VAL A 176 -19.43 5.95 7.19
CA VAL A 176 -20.15 6.50 8.36
C VAL A 176 -21.65 6.24 8.27
N LEU A 177 -22.24 6.30 7.06
CA LEU A 177 -23.66 6.02 6.84
C LEU A 177 -24.00 4.53 7.05
N GLU A 178 -23.10 3.62 6.71
CA GLU A 178 -23.28 2.18 6.94
C GLU A 178 -23.17 1.77 8.43
N GLU A 179 -22.66 2.65 9.30
CA GLU A 179 -22.51 2.40 10.74
C GLU A 179 -23.63 3.05 11.59
N GLN A 180 -24.59 3.74 10.97
CA GLN A 180 -25.79 4.22 11.67
C GLN A 180 -26.90 3.15 11.63
N PRO A 181 -27.51 2.80 12.79
CA PRO A 181 -28.52 1.76 12.89
C PRO A 181 -29.87 2.11 12.23
#